data_AF-A0A926C5H7-F1
#
_entry.id   AF-A0A926C5H7-F1
#
_cell.length_a   1.000
_cell.length_b   1.000
_cell.length_c   1.000
_cell.angle_alpha   90.00
_cell.angle_beta   90.00
_cell.angle_gamma   90.00
#
_symmetry.space_group_name_H-M   'P 1'
#
loop_
_entity.id
_entity.type
_entity.pdbx_description
1 polymer ?
#
loop_
_entity_poly.entity_id
_entity_poly.type
_entity_poly.pdbx_seq_one_letter_code
_entity_poly.pdbx_strand_id
1 'polypeptide(L)' 'FGAISFLDIFSSIIKSFFFGFTIGMVGSYKGYNADKGTEGVGKAANGAVVTSMFLVFIEELLALQIVSAIRSA' A
#
# COMPACT_ATOMS: atom_id res chain seq x y z
N PHE A 1 11.39 25.12 13.11
CA PHE A 1 11.77 23.70 13.18
C PHE A 1 10.73 22.97 14.01
N GLY A 2 9.66 22.48 13.38
CA GLY A 2 8.59 21.76 14.08
C GLY A 2 9.08 20.37 14.46
N ALA A 3 9.15 20.08 15.76
CA ALA A 3 9.57 18.79 16.26
C ALA A 3 8.62 17.71 15.73
N ILE A 4 9.16 16.69 15.08
CA ILE A 4 8.46 15.45 14.74
C ILE A 4 7.73 14.98 15.99
N SER A 5 6.40 14.87 15.91
CA SER A 5 5.61 14.38 17.04
C SER A 5 5.68 12.86 17.07
N PHE A 6 5.54 12.29 18.27
CA PHE A 6 5.49 10.83 18.44
C PHE A 6 4.35 10.19 17.60
N LEU A 7 3.29 10.97 17.34
CA LEU A 7 2.17 10.61 16.47
C LEU A 7 2.60 10.41 15.01
N ASP A 8 3.52 11.23 14.50
CA ASP A 8 3.98 11.15 13.11
C ASP A 8 4.80 9.87 12.88
N ILE A 9 5.60 9.46 13.89
CA ILE A 9 6.37 8.20 13.87
C ILE A 9 5.42 7.00 13.92
N PHE A 10 4.48 7.00 14.87
CA PHE A 10 3.53 5.90 15.03
C PHE A 10 2.64 5.73 13.80
N SER A 11 2.16 6.84 13.22
CA SER A 11 1.41 6.83 11.96
C SER A 11 2.23 6.25 10.81
N SER A 12 3.52 6.60 10.69
CA SER A 12 4.40 6.08 9.62
C SER A 12 4.63 4.57 9.74
N ILE A 13 4.80 4.04 10.96
CA ILE A 13 4.94 2.60 11.20
C ILE A 13 3.68 1.85 10.78
N ILE A 14 2.51 2.34 11.21
CA ILE A 14 1.23 1.75 10.83
C ILE A 14 1.04 1.76 9.31
N LYS A 15 1.28 2.89 8.65
CA LYS A 15 1.19 3.00 7.18
C LYS A 15 2.05 1.97 6.46
N SER A 16 3.33 1.86 6.86
CA SER A 16 4.26 0.92 6.23
C SER A 16 3.84 -0.56 6.38
N PHE A 17 3.25 -0.93 7.51
CA PHE A 17 2.67 -2.26 7.70
C PHE A 17 1.52 -2.52 6.72
N PHE A 18 0.58 -1.58 6.58
CA PHE A 18 -0.54 -1.69 5.65
C PHE A 18 -0.10 -1.77 4.19
N PHE A 19 0.85 -0.92 3.78
CA PHE A 19 1.39 -0.97 2.42
C PHE A 19 2.05 -2.33 2.12
N GLY A 20 2.83 -2.86 3.06
CA GLY A 20 3.44 -4.18 2.91
C GLY A 20 2.39 -5.30 2.79
N PHE A 21 1.34 -5.23 3.62
CA PHE A 21 0.23 -6.19 3.59
C PHE A 21 -0.53 -6.15 2.26
N THR A 22 -0.89 -4.95 1.78
CA THR A 22 -1.62 -4.74 0.54
C THR A 22 -0.81 -5.21 -0.67
N ILE A 23 0.47 -4.83 -0.76
CA ILE A 23 1.36 -5.27 -1.84
C ILE A 23 1.52 -6.79 -1.83
N GLY A 24 1.73 -7.38 -0.65
CA GLY A 24 1.87 -8.83 -0.49
C GLY A 24 0.62 -9.58 -0.91
N MET A 25 -0.56 -9.15 -0.44
CA MET A 25 -1.83 -9.78 -0.76
C MET A 25 -2.15 -9.71 -2.25
N VAL A 26 -2.00 -8.54 -2.88
CA VAL A 26 -2.25 -8.35 -4.31
C VAL A 26 -1.26 -9.14 -5.16
N GLY A 27 0.02 -9.14 -4.77
CA GLY A 27 1.07 -9.92 -5.42
C GLY A 27 0.78 -11.42 -5.38
N SER A 28 0.42 -11.95 -4.21
CA SER A 28 0.05 -13.36 -4.05
C SER A 28 -1.22 -13.71 -4.83
N TYR A 29 -2.23 -12.83 -4.84
CA TYR A 29 -3.46 -13.08 -5.57
C TYR A 29 -3.24 -13.14 -7.08
N LYS A 30 -2.56 -12.14 -7.65
CA LYS A 30 -2.25 -12.09 -9.08
C LYS A 30 -1.27 -13.18 -9.50
N GLY A 31 -0.33 -13.54 -8.64
CA GLY A 31 0.61 -14.64 -8.89
C GLY A 31 -0.06 -16.01 -8.87
N TYR A 32 -0.98 -16.24 -7.93
CA TYR A 32 -1.74 -17.50 -7.85
C TYR A 32 -2.69 -17.68 -9.04
N ASN A 33 -3.30 -16.59 -9.50
CA ASN A 33 -4.25 -16.60 -10.61
C ASN A 33 -3.58 -16.29 -11.98
N ALA A 34 -2.27 -16.45 -12.07
CA ALA A 34 -1.52 -16.21 -13.31
C ALA A 34 -1.79 -17.31 -14.35
N ASP A 35 -1.86 -16.90 -15.63
CA ASP A 35 -1.99 -17.83 -16.74
C ASP A 35 -0.71 -18.67 -16.92
N LYS A 36 -0.88 -19.87 -17.48
CA LYS A 36 0.24 -20.78 -17.75
C LYS A 36 1.17 -20.19 -18.82
N GLY A 37 2.48 -20.26 -18.57
CA GLY A 37 3.53 -19.81 -19.49
C GLY A 37 4.24 -18.54 -19.02
N THR A 38 5.43 -18.29 -19.56
CA THR A 38 6.31 -17.17 -19.15
C THR A 38 5.72 -15.81 -19.47
N GLU A 39 5.01 -15.68 -20.59
CA GLU A 39 4.33 -14.44 -20.99
C GLU A 39 3.15 -14.12 -20.07
N GLY A 40 2.37 -15.14 -19.67
CA GLY A 40 1.25 -15.02 -18.74
C GLY A 40 1.69 -14.56 -17.35
N VAL A 41 2.79 -15.13 -16.84
CA VAL A 41 3.39 -14.71 -15.56
C VAL A 41 3.89 -13.26 -15.61
N GLY A 42 4.52 -12.84 -16.71
CA GLY A 42 4.94 -11.44 -16.90
C GLY A 42 3.76 -10.47 -16.91
N LYS A 43 2.66 -10.84 -17.58
CA LYS A 43 1.43 -10.04 -17.63
C LYS A 43 0.75 -9.96 -16.25
N ALA A 44 0.74 -11.07 -15.50
CA ALA A 44 0.23 -11.11 -14.13
C ALA A 44 1.07 -10.23 -13.19
N ALA A 45 2.41 -10.25 -13.31
CA ALA A 45 3.31 -9.42 -12.53
C ALA A 45 3.08 -7.93 -12.76
N ASN A 46 3.00 -7.49 -14.03
CA ASN A 46 2.67 -6.09 -14.35
C ASN A 46 1.28 -5.71 -13.84
N GLY A 47 0.29 -6.59 -14.01
CA GLY A 47 -1.05 -6.36 -13.47
C GLY A 47 -1.09 -6.26 -11.94
N ALA A 48 -0.24 -7.01 -11.24
CA ALA A 48 -0.08 -6.94 -9.79
C ALA A 48 0.47 -5.58 -9.37
N VAL A 49 1.58 -5.13 -9.96
CA VAL A 49 2.19 -3.83 -9.64
C VAL A 49 1.22 -2.68 -9.86
N VAL A 50 0.52 -2.67 -11.00
CA VAL A 50 -0.47 -1.64 -11.31
C VAL A 50 -1.62 -1.64 -10.28
N THR A 51 -2.13 -2.81 -9.91
CA THR A 51 -3.21 -2.91 -8.92
C THR A 51 -2.74 -2.46 -7.54
N SER A 52 -1.55 -2.89 -7.12
CA SER A 52 -0.96 -2.53 -5.83
C SER A 52 -0.72 -1.02 -5.71
N MET A 53 -0.21 -0.35 -6.75
CA MET A 53 0.06 1.10 -6.67
C MET A 53 -1.22 1.92 -6.51
N PHE A 54 -2.33 1.52 -7.13
CA PHE A 54 -3.61 2.20 -6.95
C PHE A 54 -4.17 2.00 -5.54
N LEU A 55 -4.06 0.79 -5.00
CA LEU A 55 -4.53 0.50 -3.63
C LEU A 55 -3.69 1.24 -2.59
N VAL A 56 -2.36 1.22 -2.70
CA VAL A 56 -1.46 1.96 -1.81
C VAL A 56 -1.72 3.46 -1.88
N PHE A 57 -2.02 4.00 -3.07
CA PHE A 57 -2.40 5.41 -3.21
C PHE A 57 -3.67 5.75 -2.43
N ILE A 58 -4.70 4.91 -2.51
CA ILE A 58 -5.94 5.08 -1.73
C ILE A 58 -5.66 4.98 -0.22
N GLU A 59 -4.87 3.99 0.21
CA GLU A 59 -4.47 3.84 1.61
C GLU A 59 -3.74 5.08 2.13
N GLU A 60 -2.83 5.67 1.33
CA GLU A 60 -2.12 6.89 1.73
C GLU A 60 -3.07 8.09 1.87
N LEU A 61 -4.03 8.26 0.95
CA LEU A 61 -5.03 9.32 1.05
C LEU A 61 -5.88 9.19 2.32
N LEU A 62 -6.31 7.97 2.64
CA LEU A 62 -7.07 7.69 3.87
C LEU A 62 -6.22 7.96 5.11
N ALA A 63 -4.98 7.49 5.14
CA ALA A 63 -4.10 7.65 6.28
C ALA A 63 -3.74 9.13 6.50
N LEU A 64 -3.55 9.92 5.43
CA LEU A 64 -3.36 11.36 5.52
C LEU A 64 -4.61 12.07 6.06
N GLN A 65 -5.81 11.72 5.60
CA GLN A 65 -7.05 12.28 6.15
C GLN A 65 -7.18 12.00 7.65
N ILE A 66 -6.90 10.77 8.09
CA ILE A 66 -6.97 10.38 9.50
C ILE A 66 -5.97 11.19 10.34
N VAL A 67 -4.72 11.27 9.91
CA VAL A 67 -3.68 12.05 10.63
C VAL A 67 -4.06 13.53 10.69
N SER A 68 -4.57 14.09 9.60
CA SER A 68 -5.00 15.48 9.56
C SER A 68 -6.22 15.72 10.46
N ALA A 69 -7.17 14.78 10.51
CA ALA A 69 -8.34 14.87 11.38
C ALA A 69 -7.94 14.82 12.86
N ILE A 70 -7.04 13.91 13.24
CA ILE A 70 -6.54 13.80 14.63
C ILE A 70 -5.74 15.04 15.03
N ARG A 71 -4.99 15.66 14.10
CA ARG A 71 -4.26 16.91 14.38
C ARG A 71 -5.15 18.15 14.40
N SER A 72 -6.33 18.09 13.80
CA SER A 72 -7.34 19.16 13.79
C SER A 72 -8.28 19.13 15.00
N ALA A 73 -8.31 18.01 15.75
CA ALA A 73 -9.07 17.83 16.99
C ALA A 73 -8.19 18.10 18.21
#